data_AF-A0A816E7I0-F1
#
_entry.id   AF-A0A816E7I0-F1
#
_cell.length_a   1.000
_cell.length_b   1.000
_cell.length_c   1.000
_cell.angle_alpha   90.00
_cell.angle_beta   90.00
_cell.angle_gamma   90.00
#
_symmetry.space_group_name_H-M   'P 1'
#
loop_
_entity.id
_entity.type
_entity.pdbx_description
1 polymer ?
#
loop_
_entity_poly.entity_id
_entity_poly.type
_entity_poly.pdbx_seq_one_letter_code
_entity_poly.pdbx_strand_id
1 'polypeptide(L)'
;MTAGSISAPSIIPLRVGYTQKFSIDTNTLIEIRSDTNDVDIYYTLDGSKPDAFITLATRRSTIQYKKKPFYIPRDIANAGIT
;
A
#
# COMPACT_ATOMS: atom_id res chain seq x y z
N MET A 1 -1.63 16.16 -19.26
CA MET A 1 -1.15 16.41 -17.89
C MET A 1 -1.69 17.76 -17.45
N THR A 2 -2.34 17.83 -16.29
CA THR A 2 -2.81 19.10 -15.70
C THR A 2 -1.85 19.48 -14.57
N ALA A 3 -1.39 20.73 -14.52
CA ALA A 3 -0.54 21.19 -13.42
C ALA A 3 -1.29 21.00 -12.08
N GLY A 4 -0.65 20.32 -11.13
CA GLY A 4 -1.20 20.06 -9.79
C GLY A 4 -2.06 18.80 -9.64
N SER A 5 -2.27 17.99 -10.69
CA SER A 5 -2.96 16.70 -10.55
C SER A 5 -2.02 15.61 -10.03
N ILE A 6 -2.47 14.83 -9.06
CA ILE A 6 -1.79 13.62 -8.57
C ILE A 6 -2.37 12.40 -9.30
N SER A 7 -1.51 11.57 -9.88
CA SER A 7 -1.89 10.30 -10.51
C SER A 7 -2.28 9.28 -9.45
N ALA A 8 -3.43 8.62 -9.66
CA ALA A 8 -3.92 7.60 -8.75
C ALA A 8 -2.91 6.44 -8.62
N PRO A 9 -2.62 5.97 -7.40
CA PRO A 9 -1.68 4.87 -7.22
C PRO A 9 -2.26 3.56 -7.75
N SER A 10 -1.41 2.75 -8.38
CA SER A 10 -1.72 1.41 -8.87
C SER A 10 -1.04 0.35 -8.02
N ILE A 11 -1.76 -0.71 -7.67
CA ILE A 11 -1.24 -1.88 -6.95
C ILE A 11 -0.85 -2.95 -7.98
N ILE A 12 0.43 -3.30 -7.99
CA ILE A 12 1.02 -4.21 -8.98
C ILE A 12 1.49 -5.47 -8.26
N PRO A 13 0.81 -6.62 -8.47
CA PRO A 13 1.28 -7.89 -7.95
C PRO A 13 2.45 -8.42 -8.79
N LEU A 14 3.59 -8.65 -8.13
CA LEU A 14 4.80 -9.23 -8.70
C LEU A 14 4.75 -10.75 -8.56
N ARG A 15 4.16 -11.42 -9.57
CA ARG A 15 3.93 -12.87 -9.56
C ARG A 15 4.72 -13.56 -10.65
N VAL A 16 5.17 -14.77 -10.35
CA VAL A 16 5.81 -15.67 -11.32
C VAL A 16 4.86 -16.84 -11.56
N GLY A 17 4.28 -16.94 -12.76
CA GLY A 17 3.39 -18.05 -13.15
C GLY A 17 1.89 -17.77 -13.03
N TYR A 18 1.08 -18.84 -13.12
CA TYR A 18 -0.39 -18.75 -13.11
C TYR A 18 -0.92 -18.58 -11.68
N THR A 19 -1.77 -17.59 -11.53
CA THR A 19 -2.25 -17.09 -10.25
C THR A 19 -3.64 -16.50 -10.47
N GLN A 20 -4.45 -16.46 -9.44
CA GLN A 20 -5.80 -15.94 -9.54
C GLN A 20 -5.79 -14.48 -9.99
N LYS A 21 -6.45 -14.20 -11.12
CA LYS A 21 -6.38 -12.90 -11.81
C LYS A 21 -6.81 -11.70 -10.95
N PHE A 22 -7.70 -11.93 -9.98
CA PHE A 22 -8.35 -10.86 -9.21
C PHE A 22 -8.16 -10.95 -7.68
N SER A 23 -7.30 -11.84 -7.18
CA SER A 23 -7.04 -11.96 -5.73
C SER A 23 -5.55 -11.81 -5.44
N ILE A 24 -5.21 -11.05 -4.41
CA ILE A 24 -3.85 -10.87 -3.88
C ILE A 24 -3.85 -11.49 -2.48
N ASP A 25 -2.91 -12.39 -2.21
CA ASP A 25 -2.77 -13.06 -0.92
C ASP A 25 -1.48 -12.63 -0.20
N THR A 26 -1.28 -13.13 1.03
CA THR A 26 -0.10 -12.80 1.85
C THR A 26 1.22 -13.34 1.31
N ASN A 27 1.17 -14.25 0.33
CA ASN A 27 2.33 -14.80 -0.35
C ASN A 27 2.63 -14.08 -1.68
N THR A 28 1.82 -13.11 -2.09
CA THR A 28 2.07 -12.28 -3.26
C THR A 28 2.94 -11.09 -2.88
N LEU A 29 4.09 -10.95 -3.55
CA LEU A 29 4.89 -9.74 -3.47
C LEU A 29 4.17 -8.63 -4.23
N ILE A 30 3.95 -7.48 -3.59
CA ILE A 30 3.22 -6.34 -4.16
C ILE A 30 4.10 -5.09 -4.21
N GLU A 31 3.92 -4.33 -5.28
CA GLU A 31 4.51 -3.01 -5.48
C GLU A 31 3.39 -1.99 -5.68
N ILE A 32 3.55 -0.78 -5.15
CA ILE A 32 2.61 0.32 -5.36
C ILE A 32 3.33 1.39 -6.18
N ARG A 33 2.73 1.84 -7.28
CA ARG A 33 3.31 2.87 -8.17
C ARG A 33 2.36 4.04 -8.39
N SER A 34 2.93 5.22 -8.55
CA SER A 34 2.24 6.41 -9.04
C SER A 34 3.13 7.11 -10.06
N ASP A 35 2.56 7.67 -11.11
CA ASP A 35 3.30 8.46 -12.10
C ASP A 35 3.68 9.85 -11.56
N THR A 36 3.15 10.23 -10.40
CA THR A 36 3.52 11.48 -9.73
C THR A 36 4.75 11.24 -8.89
N ASN A 37 5.84 11.94 -9.22
CA ASN A 37 7.06 11.92 -8.42
C ASN A 37 6.85 12.58 -7.05
N ASP A 38 7.69 12.19 -6.09
CA ASP A 38 7.75 12.80 -4.76
C ASP A 38 6.43 12.78 -3.95
N VAL A 39 5.61 11.76 -4.15
CA VAL A 39 4.40 11.55 -3.34
C VAL A 39 4.62 10.51 -2.25
N ASP A 40 3.94 10.70 -1.13
CA ASP A 40 3.78 9.72 -0.06
C ASP A 40 2.44 9.00 -0.22
N ILE A 41 2.49 7.67 -0.22
CA ILE A 41 1.30 6.83 -0.38
C ILE A 41 1.00 6.17 0.97
N TYR A 42 -0.23 6.34 1.44
CA TYR A 42 -0.74 5.77 2.68
C TYR A 42 -1.84 4.77 2.37
N TYR A 43 -1.80 3.62 3.02
CA TYR A 43 -2.77 2.54 2.81
C TYR A 43 -3.14 1.86 4.12
N THR A 44 -4.23 1.10 4.09
CA THR A 44 -4.74 0.29 5.18
C THR A 44 -4.94 -1.13 4.68
N LEU A 45 -4.90 -2.11 5.59
CA LEU A 45 -5.13 -3.53 5.26
C LEU A 45 -6.45 -4.05 5.84
N ASP A 46 -7.09 -3.26 6.70
CA ASP A 46 -8.35 -3.58 7.39
C ASP A 46 -9.58 -2.98 6.68
N GLY A 47 -9.39 -2.30 5.55
CA GLY A 47 -10.46 -1.64 4.79
C GLY A 47 -10.90 -0.29 5.35
N SER A 48 -10.28 0.21 6.42
CA SER A 48 -10.53 1.56 6.93
C SER A 48 -9.95 2.63 5.99
N LYS A 49 -10.38 3.88 6.13
CA LYS A 49 -9.87 4.98 5.29
C LYS A 49 -8.44 5.36 5.76
N PRO A 50 -7.43 5.36 4.86
CA PRO A 50 -6.09 5.82 5.22
C PRO A 50 -6.10 7.31 5.59
N ASP A 51 -5.33 7.65 6.61
CA ASP A 51 -5.17 9.02 7.09
C ASP A 51 -3.76 9.55 6.79
N ALA A 52 -3.69 10.65 6.06
CA ALA A 52 -2.43 11.32 5.74
C ALA A 52 -1.77 11.93 6.98
N PHE A 53 -2.57 12.28 8.00
CA PHE A 53 -2.09 12.82 9.26
C PHE A 53 -2.12 11.72 10.31
N ILE A 54 -1.11 10.85 10.30
CA ILE A 54 -1.01 9.71 11.22
C ILE A 54 -1.00 10.22 12.67
N THR A 55 -2.15 10.16 13.35
CA THR A 55 -2.27 10.41 14.79
C THR A 55 -2.06 9.11 15.57
N LEU A 56 -1.91 9.19 16.90
CA LEU A 56 -1.79 7.99 17.75
C LEU A 56 -2.98 7.01 17.56
N ALA A 57 -4.17 7.54 17.21
CA ALA A 57 -5.36 6.75 16.94
C ALA A 57 -5.30 6.05 15.57
N THR A 58 -4.88 6.77 14.51
CA THR A 58 -4.81 6.24 13.14
C THR A 58 -3.55 5.43 12.83
N ARG A 59 -2.49 5.57 13.66
CA ARG A 59 -1.22 4.81 13.55
C ARG A 59 -1.43 3.30 13.57
N ARG A 60 -2.50 2.81 14.20
CA ARG A 60 -2.82 1.37 14.28
C ARG A 60 -3.25 0.74 12.97
N SER A 61 -3.68 1.54 12.00
CA SER A 61 -4.31 1.03 10.78
C SER A 61 -3.70 1.60 9.50
N THR A 62 -3.26 2.86 9.51
CA THR A 62 -2.64 3.47 8.33
C THR A 62 -1.13 3.23 8.30
N ILE A 63 -0.65 2.71 7.16
CA ILE A 63 0.74 2.39 6.89
C ILE A 63 1.24 3.26 5.73
N GLN A 64 2.43 3.85 5.87
CA GLN A 64 3.10 4.55 4.78
C GLN A 64 3.89 3.56 3.91
N TYR A 65 3.63 3.58 2.60
CA TYR A 65 4.37 2.78 1.63
C TYR A 65 5.83 3.22 1.54
N LYS A 66 6.76 2.28 1.76
CA LYS A 66 8.20 2.55 1.80
C LYS A 66 8.91 2.49 0.44
N LYS A 67 8.16 2.67 -0.67
CA LYS A 67 8.70 2.71 -2.05
C LYS A 67 9.53 1.49 -2.42
N LYS A 68 9.18 0.31 -1.88
CA LYS A 68 9.79 -0.98 -2.21
C LYS A 68 8.74 -2.09 -2.23
N PRO A 69 8.94 -3.18 -2.99
CA PRO A 69 8.05 -4.33 -2.93
C PRO A 69 7.95 -4.92 -1.53
N PHE A 70 6.76 -5.38 -1.15
CA PHE A 70 6.49 -5.98 0.15
C PHE A 70 5.44 -7.09 0.06
N TYR A 71 5.41 -7.97 1.04
CA TYR A 71 4.33 -8.94 1.21
C TYR A 71 3.25 -8.36 2.12
N ILE A 72 1.99 -8.73 1.90
CA ILE A 72 0.92 -8.35 2.83
C ILE A 72 1.21 -9.04 4.17
N PRO A 73 1.36 -8.29 5.28
CA PRO A 73 1.59 -8.88 6.59
C PRO A 73 0.37 -9.73 7.00
N ARG A 74 0.63 -10.91 7.55
CA ARG A 74 -0.41 -11.82 8.06
C ARG A 74 -1.13 -11.25 9.28
N ASP A 75 -0.44 -10.42 10.05
CA ASP A 75 -0.99 -9.68 11.20
C ASP A 75 -0.61 -8.21 11.08
N ILE A 76 -1.58 -7.32 11.28
CA ILE A 76 -1.40 -5.87 11.36
C ILE A 76 -0.39 -5.47 12.46
N ALA A 77 -0.26 -6.26 13.52
CA ALA A 77 0.73 -6.06 14.57
C ALA A 77 2.19 -6.22 14.09
N ASN A 78 2.43 -7.05 13.07
CA ASN A 78 3.76 -7.31 12.51
C ASN A 78 4.14 -6.33 11.38
N ALA A 79 3.26 -5.38 11.04
CA ALA A 79 3.51 -4.38 9.99
C ALA A 79 4.46 -3.23 10.43
N GLY A 80 5.14 -3.37 11.58
CA GLY A 80 6.04 -2.35 12.12
C GLY A 80 5.31 -1.21 12.83
N ILE A 81 4.09 -1.46 13.33
CA ILE A 81 3.31 -0.53 14.12
C ILE A 81 3.61 -0.77 15.61
N THR A 82 4.78 -0.33 16.06
CA THR A 82 5.08 -0.12 17.48
C THR A 82 5.67 1.29 17.63
#